data_AF-A0A812M4J1-F1
#
_entry.id   AF-A0A812M4J1-F1
#
_cell.length_a   1.000
_cell.length_b   1.000
_cell.length_c   1.000
_cell.angle_alpha   90.00
_cell.angle_beta   90.00
_cell.angle_gamma   90.00
#
_symmetry.space_group_name_H-M   'P 1'
#
loop_
_entity.id
_entity.type
_entity.pdbx_description
1 polymer ?
#
loop_
_entity_poly.entity_id
_entity_poly.type
_entity_poly.pdbx_seq_one_letter_code
_entity_poly.pdbx_strand_id
1 'polypeptide(L)'
;MDVSPQQRELVEQVKIWFTCTEMEALVQTAVQFADANCSVFEPELGEHKLEYTRLHNEFKQLFEDRLNSFLSSIGATPEAFYEAFEKIGREEGGDVQGLAEIMYTCLQYEFFCQIMCERKREMEIQQAAGVPPAPPPVPGGYGDTRVEGYGAGAPPAPP
;
A
#
# COMPACT_ATOMS: atom_id res chain seq x y z
N MET A 1 -16.55 -30.99 -0.51
CA MET A 1 -16.79 -30.87 -1.96
C MET A 1 -15.46 -30.48 -2.55
N ASP A 2 -14.89 -31.24 -3.49
CA ASP A 2 -13.52 -30.99 -4.00
C ASP A 2 -13.37 -29.58 -4.60
N VAL A 3 -12.24 -28.90 -4.36
CA VAL A 3 -11.89 -27.62 -5.01
C VAL A 3 -11.67 -27.84 -6.51
N SER A 4 -12.40 -27.10 -7.35
CA SER A 4 -12.26 -27.23 -8.81
C SER A 4 -10.96 -26.62 -9.34
N PRO A 5 -10.43 -27.08 -10.49
CA PRO A 5 -9.26 -26.48 -11.13
C PRO A 5 -9.41 -24.98 -11.39
N GLN A 6 -10.62 -24.52 -11.76
CA GLN A 6 -10.91 -23.11 -12.01
C GLN A 6 -10.82 -22.29 -10.72
N GLN A 7 -11.26 -22.83 -9.57
CA GLN A 7 -11.13 -22.17 -8.28
C GLN A 7 -9.66 -22.00 -7.88
N ARG A 8 -8.83 -23.02 -8.11
CA ARG A 8 -7.37 -22.93 -7.87
C ARG A 8 -6.71 -21.89 -8.76
N GLU A 9 -7.03 -21.91 -10.05
CA GLU A 9 -6.48 -20.96 -11.01
C GLU A 9 -6.87 -19.52 -10.68
N LEU A 10 -8.11 -19.28 -10.24
CA LEU A 10 -8.56 -17.96 -9.79
C LEU A 10 -7.77 -17.47 -8.57
N VAL A 11 -7.66 -18.30 -7.53
CA VAL A 11 -6.93 -17.94 -6.30
C VAL A 11 -5.44 -17.74 -6.57
N GLU A 12 -4.83 -18.54 -7.45
CA GLU A 12 -3.44 -18.38 -7.83
C GLU A 12 -3.20 -17.07 -8.61
N GLN A 13 -4.11 -16.71 -9.53
CA GLN A 13 -4.04 -15.42 -10.24
C GLN A 13 -4.14 -14.24 -9.28
N VAL A 14 -5.07 -14.27 -8.32
CA VAL A 14 -5.19 -13.22 -7.29
C VAL A 14 -3.96 -13.17 -6.40
N LYS A 15 -3.40 -14.34 -6.01
CA LYS A 15 -2.17 -14.40 -5.24
C LYS A 15 -1.02 -13.72 -5.97
N ILE A 16 -0.78 -14.09 -7.23
CA ILE A 16 0.29 -13.52 -8.06
C ILE A 16 0.10 -12.00 -8.22
N TRP A 17 -1.11 -11.57 -8.59
CA TRP A 17 -1.42 -10.15 -8.73
C TRP A 17 -1.16 -9.38 -7.43
N PHE A 18 -1.63 -9.90 -6.30
CA PHE A 18 -1.47 -9.24 -5.02
C PHE A 18 0.02 -9.15 -4.63
N THR A 19 0.75 -10.26 -4.67
CA THR A 19 2.14 -10.30 -4.19
C THR A 19 3.15 -9.65 -5.12
N CYS A 20 2.92 -9.69 -6.45
CA CYS A 20 3.87 -9.20 -7.44
C CYS A 20 3.56 -7.79 -7.95
N THR A 21 2.37 -7.25 -7.69
CA THR A 21 1.96 -5.96 -8.24
C THR A 21 1.24 -5.09 -7.22
N GLU A 22 0.23 -5.62 -6.54
CA GLU A 22 -0.63 -4.77 -5.71
C GLU A 22 -0.01 -4.43 -4.33
N MET A 23 0.76 -5.33 -3.73
CA MET A 23 1.27 -5.14 -2.36
C MET A 23 2.13 -3.87 -2.23
N GLU A 24 3.06 -3.63 -3.16
CA GLU A 24 3.86 -2.40 -3.16
C GLU A 24 3.00 -1.15 -3.45
N ALA A 25 2.05 -1.27 -4.39
CA ALA A 25 1.14 -0.18 -4.73
C ALA A 25 0.21 0.19 -3.55
N LEU A 26 -0.20 -0.79 -2.74
CA LEU A 26 -1.02 -0.60 -1.56
C LEU A 26 -0.26 0.19 -0.49
N VAL A 27 1.03 -0.13 -0.27
CA VAL A 27 1.88 0.62 0.65
C VAL A 27 2.02 2.07 0.20
N GLN A 28 2.29 2.32 -1.08
CA GLN A 28 2.38 3.69 -1.60
C GLN A 28 1.05 4.44 -1.46
N THR A 29 -0.07 3.77 -1.73
CA THR A 29 -1.40 4.34 -1.59
C THR A 29 -1.72 4.69 -0.14
N ALA A 30 -1.33 3.83 0.81
CA ALA A 30 -1.49 4.09 2.23
C ALA A 30 -0.68 5.32 2.68
N VAL A 31 0.55 5.46 2.21
CA VAL A 31 1.38 6.65 2.51
C VAL A 31 0.77 7.92 1.93
N GLN A 32 0.35 7.91 0.66
CA GLN A 32 -0.29 9.08 0.02
C GLN A 32 -1.62 9.43 0.69
N PHE A 33 -2.40 8.43 1.08
CA PHE A 33 -3.64 8.63 1.82
C PHE A 33 -3.34 9.28 3.19
N ALA A 34 -2.30 8.81 3.88
CA ALA A 34 -1.87 9.39 5.13
C ALA A 34 -1.32 10.81 4.98
N ASP A 35 -0.54 11.11 3.93
CA ASP A 35 -0.07 12.47 3.63
C ASP A 35 -1.21 13.48 3.57
N ALA A 36 -2.32 13.09 2.94
CA ALA A 36 -3.48 13.96 2.77
C ALA A 36 -4.36 14.09 4.02
N ASN A 37 -4.36 13.09 4.91
CA ASN A 37 -5.41 12.95 5.93
C ASN A 37 -4.89 12.79 7.37
N CYS A 38 -3.58 12.59 7.60
CA CYS A 38 -3.05 12.31 8.94
C CYS A 38 -3.12 13.50 9.90
N SER A 39 -3.35 14.72 9.40
CA SER A 39 -3.41 15.95 10.21
C SER A 39 -4.52 15.94 11.27
N VAL A 40 -5.62 15.21 11.03
CA VAL A 40 -6.74 15.10 11.98
C VAL A 40 -6.48 14.10 13.11
N PHE A 41 -5.45 13.26 12.97
CA PHE A 41 -5.11 12.25 13.97
C PHE A 41 -4.42 12.89 15.16
N GLU A 42 -4.84 12.53 16.37
CA GLU A 42 -4.30 13.04 17.64
C GLU A 42 -3.87 11.86 18.53
N PRO A 43 -2.72 11.22 18.24
CA PRO A 43 -2.26 10.05 18.98
C PRO A 43 -2.01 10.33 20.47
N GLU A 44 -1.72 11.58 20.82
CA GLU A 44 -1.46 12.03 22.19
C GLU A 44 -2.68 12.01 23.10
N LEU A 45 -3.90 12.11 22.53
CA LEU A 45 -5.13 12.15 23.30
C LEU A 45 -5.61 10.75 23.71
N GLY A 46 -5.09 9.69 23.08
CA GLY A 46 -5.52 8.31 23.31
C GLY A 46 -6.99 8.04 22.93
N GLU A 47 -7.66 9.00 22.27
CA GLU A 47 -9.06 8.91 21.85
C GLU A 47 -9.17 8.68 20.34
N HIS A 48 -10.04 7.73 19.95
CA HIS A 48 -10.35 7.44 18.56
C HIS A 48 -11.59 8.21 18.10
N LYS A 49 -11.40 9.17 17.19
CA LYS A 49 -12.49 9.99 16.66
C LYS A 49 -13.31 9.22 15.62
N LEU A 50 -14.59 9.56 15.50
CA LEU A 50 -15.49 9.03 14.45
C LEU A 50 -14.96 9.28 13.03
N GLU A 51 -14.23 10.39 12.83
CA GLU A 51 -13.59 10.71 11.56
C GLU A 51 -12.56 9.67 11.14
N TYR A 52 -11.87 9.03 12.09
CA TYR A 52 -10.87 7.99 11.77
C TYR A 52 -11.55 6.77 11.15
N THR A 53 -12.73 6.38 11.65
CA THR A 53 -13.51 5.28 11.08
C THR A 53 -13.99 5.62 9.67
N ARG A 54 -14.38 6.88 9.42
CA ARG A 54 -14.75 7.33 8.07
C ARG A 54 -13.57 7.20 7.11
N LEU A 55 -12.40 7.75 7.49
CA LEU A 55 -11.19 7.67 6.67
C LEU A 55 -10.73 6.23 6.45
N HIS A 56 -10.87 5.36 7.45
CA HIS A 56 -10.59 3.93 7.32
C HIS A 56 -11.49 3.26 6.29
N ASN A 57 -12.79 3.57 6.27
CA ASN A 57 -13.70 3.05 5.25
C ASN A 57 -13.35 3.54 3.84
N GLU A 58 -12.96 4.82 3.71
CA GLU A 58 -12.49 5.38 2.44
C GLU A 58 -11.21 4.68 1.97
N PHE A 59 -10.26 4.40 2.87
CA PHE A 59 -9.05 3.63 2.56
C PHE A 59 -9.36 2.19 2.13
N LYS A 60 -10.28 1.50 2.84
CA LYS A 60 -10.71 0.15 2.46
C LYS A 60 -11.31 0.10 1.06
N GLN A 61 -12.15 1.07 0.72
CA GLN A 61 -12.78 1.14 -0.60
C GLN A 61 -11.74 1.24 -1.73
N LEU A 62 -10.63 1.97 -1.53
CA LEU A 62 -9.55 2.04 -2.52
C LEU A 62 -8.97 0.67 -2.86
N PHE A 63 -8.82 -0.20 -1.86
CA PHE A 63 -8.33 -1.56 -2.08
C PHE A 63 -9.40 -2.45 -2.71
N GLU A 64 -10.63 -2.39 -2.20
CA GLU A 64 -11.77 -3.16 -2.73
C GLU A 64 -12.02 -2.84 -4.22
N ASP A 65 -11.96 -1.56 -4.61
CA ASP A 65 -12.12 -1.13 -6.00
C ASP A 65 -11.04 -1.68 -6.94
N ARG A 66 -9.79 -1.78 -6.46
CA ARG A 66 -8.68 -2.36 -7.23
C ARG A 66 -8.81 -3.86 -7.38
N LEU A 67 -9.16 -4.56 -6.30
CA LEU A 67 -9.44 -5.99 -6.34
C LEU A 67 -10.61 -6.27 -7.31
N ASN A 68 -11.70 -5.51 -7.21
CA ASN A 68 -12.86 -5.66 -8.10
C ASN A 68 -12.51 -5.38 -9.56
N SER A 69 -11.66 -4.38 -9.82
CA SER A 69 -11.16 -4.08 -11.16
C SER A 69 -10.31 -5.21 -11.72
N PHE A 70 -9.42 -5.79 -10.91
CA PHE A 70 -8.61 -6.94 -11.30
C PHE A 70 -9.48 -8.16 -11.61
N LEU A 71 -10.39 -8.52 -10.69
CA LEU A 71 -11.30 -9.66 -10.87
C LEU A 71 -12.14 -9.51 -12.14
N SER A 72 -12.68 -8.31 -12.39
CA SER A 72 -13.43 -8.02 -13.60
C SER A 72 -12.59 -8.18 -14.87
N SER A 73 -11.30 -7.81 -14.82
CA SER A 73 -10.38 -7.91 -15.97
C SER A 73 -10.06 -9.36 -16.37
N ILE A 74 -10.12 -10.29 -15.42
CA ILE A 74 -9.96 -11.74 -15.65
C ILE A 74 -11.31 -12.47 -15.80
N GLY A 75 -12.43 -11.73 -15.84
CA GLY A 75 -13.77 -12.30 -16.01
C GLY A 75 -14.33 -13.02 -14.78
N ALA A 76 -13.81 -12.72 -13.59
CA ALA A 76 -14.27 -13.25 -12.32
C ALA A 76 -15.14 -12.23 -11.57
N THR A 77 -15.98 -12.73 -10.64
CA THR A 77 -16.74 -11.88 -9.71
C THR A 77 -16.14 -11.95 -8.30
N PRO A 78 -16.36 -10.93 -7.46
CA PRO A 78 -15.95 -10.95 -6.06
C PRO A 78 -16.49 -12.18 -5.32
N GLU A 79 -17.75 -12.54 -5.55
CA GLU A 79 -18.39 -13.69 -4.90
C GLU A 79 -17.71 -15.01 -5.28
N ALA A 80 -17.38 -15.18 -6.55
CA ALA A 80 -16.66 -16.36 -7.03
C ALA A 80 -15.25 -16.45 -6.42
N PHE A 81 -14.57 -15.31 -6.29
CA PHE A 81 -13.29 -15.23 -5.59
C PHE A 81 -13.43 -15.58 -4.11
N TYR A 82 -14.34 -14.94 -3.37
CA TYR A 82 -14.50 -15.19 -1.93
C TYR A 82 -14.85 -16.66 -1.63
N GLU A 83 -15.74 -17.26 -2.42
CA GLU A 83 -16.08 -18.68 -2.26
C GLU A 83 -14.87 -19.59 -2.51
N ALA A 84 -14.13 -19.36 -3.60
CA ALA A 84 -12.94 -20.12 -3.93
C ALA A 84 -11.85 -19.95 -2.86
N PHE A 85 -11.63 -18.71 -2.43
CA PHE A 85 -10.59 -18.32 -1.47
C PHE A 85 -10.84 -18.91 -0.09
N GLU A 86 -12.08 -18.80 0.42
CA GLU A 86 -12.47 -19.38 1.71
C GLU A 86 -12.40 -20.91 1.70
N LYS A 87 -12.82 -21.53 0.60
CA LYS A 87 -12.80 -22.99 0.45
C LYS A 87 -11.37 -23.53 0.40
N ILE A 88 -10.51 -22.95 -0.44
CA ILE A 88 -9.11 -23.35 -0.56
C ILE A 88 -8.36 -23.09 0.74
N GLY A 89 -8.58 -21.94 1.39
CA GLY A 89 -7.99 -21.65 2.69
C GLY A 89 -8.32 -22.70 3.75
N ARG A 90 -9.55 -23.26 3.75
CA ARG A 90 -9.94 -24.33 4.69
C ARG A 90 -9.42 -25.72 4.30
N GLU A 91 -9.37 -26.05 3.01
CA GLU A 91 -9.00 -27.39 2.54
C GLU A 91 -7.49 -27.59 2.40
N GLU A 92 -6.78 -26.58 1.91
CA GLU A 92 -5.35 -26.66 1.58
C GLU A 92 -4.48 -25.95 2.62
N GLY A 93 -5.00 -24.89 3.28
CA GLY A 93 -4.27 -24.11 4.27
C GLY A 93 -2.99 -23.48 3.71
N GLY A 94 -2.05 -23.13 4.60
CA GLY A 94 -0.72 -22.64 4.20
C GLY A 94 -0.75 -21.25 3.55
N ASP A 95 -0.16 -21.12 2.37
CA ASP A 95 0.09 -19.82 1.71
C ASP A 95 -1.18 -19.03 1.43
N VAL A 96 -2.30 -19.69 1.10
CA VAL A 96 -3.59 -19.02 0.83
C VAL A 96 -4.16 -18.42 2.13
N GLN A 97 -4.01 -19.12 3.25
CA GLN A 97 -4.42 -18.61 4.55
C GLN A 97 -3.52 -17.45 5.00
N GLY A 98 -2.20 -17.57 4.80
CA GLY A 98 -1.27 -16.46 5.06
C GLY A 98 -1.56 -15.23 4.19
N LEU A 99 -1.90 -15.42 2.92
CA LEU A 99 -2.31 -14.33 2.04
C LEU A 99 -3.60 -13.65 2.54
N ALA A 100 -4.58 -14.43 3.00
CA ALA A 100 -5.81 -13.91 3.60
C ALA A 100 -5.51 -13.04 4.83
N GLU A 101 -4.62 -13.52 5.70
CA GLU A 101 -4.20 -12.80 6.90
C GLU A 101 -3.48 -11.49 6.55
N ILE A 102 -2.60 -11.49 5.54
CA ILE A 102 -1.90 -10.28 5.09
C ILE A 102 -2.91 -9.27 4.54
N MET A 103 -3.80 -9.68 3.62
CA MET A 103 -4.83 -8.81 3.06
C MET A 103 -5.73 -8.23 4.17
N TYR A 104 -6.16 -9.07 5.12
CA TYR A 104 -6.98 -8.63 6.25
C TYR A 104 -6.24 -7.64 7.16
N THR A 105 -4.97 -7.90 7.45
CA THR A 105 -4.11 -7.07 8.30
C THR A 105 -3.90 -5.69 7.70
N CYS A 106 -3.63 -5.61 6.39
CA CYS A 106 -3.48 -4.34 5.69
C CYS A 106 -4.75 -3.47 5.76
N LEU A 107 -5.92 -4.08 5.94
CA LEU A 107 -7.21 -3.39 6.04
C LEU A 107 -7.69 -3.25 7.49
N GLN A 108 -6.93 -3.69 8.49
CA GLN A 108 -7.34 -3.53 9.89
C GLN A 108 -7.32 -2.08 10.32
N TYR A 109 -8.30 -1.72 11.15
CA TYR A 109 -8.45 -0.37 11.68
C TYR A 109 -7.21 0.06 12.51
N GLU A 110 -6.68 -0.84 13.33
CA GLU A 110 -5.53 -0.56 14.18
C GLU A 110 -4.26 -0.32 13.34
N PHE A 111 -4.02 -1.17 12.34
CA PHE A 111 -2.90 -1.02 11.41
C PHE A 111 -3.01 0.30 10.62
N PHE A 112 -4.22 0.62 10.15
CA PHE A 112 -4.50 1.90 9.52
C PHE A 112 -4.19 3.09 10.44
N CYS A 113 -4.65 3.07 11.69
CA CYS A 113 -4.36 4.13 12.65
C CYS A 113 -2.85 4.26 12.92
N GLN A 114 -2.12 3.15 12.98
CA GLN A 114 -0.66 3.17 13.14
C GLN A 114 0.02 3.91 11.97
N ILE A 115 -0.37 3.61 10.73
CA ILE A 115 0.18 4.29 9.54
C ILE A 115 -0.10 5.80 9.60
N MET A 116 -1.33 6.20 9.93
CA MET A 116 -1.72 7.61 9.98
C MET A 116 -0.95 8.36 11.08
N CYS A 117 -0.84 7.77 12.27
CA CYS A 117 -0.12 8.37 13.39
C CYS A 117 1.39 8.46 13.15
N GLU A 118 2.00 7.42 12.58
CA GLU A 118 3.43 7.45 12.23
C GLU A 118 3.69 8.53 11.19
N ARG A 119 2.85 8.59 10.14
CA ARG A 119 3.03 9.59 9.09
C ARG A 119 2.88 11.02 9.61
N LYS A 120 1.91 11.28 10.49
CA LYS A 120 1.76 12.57 11.17
C LYS A 120 3.05 12.96 11.89
N ARG A 121 3.59 12.05 12.71
CA ARG A 121 4.82 12.28 13.48
C ARG A 121 6.00 12.61 12.57
N GLU A 122 6.17 11.88 11.47
CA GLU A 122 7.22 12.15 10.48
C GLU A 122 7.10 13.56 9.89
N MET A 123 5.88 13.97 9.52
CA MET A 123 5.63 15.30 8.95
C MET A 123 5.91 16.43 9.97
N GLU A 124 5.57 16.23 11.23
CA GLU A 124 5.86 17.19 12.31
C GLU A 124 7.36 17.34 12.55
N ILE A 125 8.11 16.23 12.54
CA ILE A 125 9.58 16.25 12.65
C ILE A 125 10.22 16.99 11.47
N GLN A 126 9.74 16.74 10.24
CA GLN A 126 10.23 17.42 9.04
C GLN A 126 9.98 18.93 9.09
N GLN A 127 8.78 19.35 9.51
CA GLN A 127 8.44 20.75 9.70
C GLN A 127 9.30 21.41 10.79
N ALA A 128 9.51 20.74 11.93
CA ALA A 128 10.35 21.24 13.01
C ALA A 128 11.84 21.37 12.61
N ALA A 129 12.31 20.49 11.72
CA ALA A 129 13.68 20.52 11.19
C ALA A 129 13.88 21.52 10.04
N GLY A 130 12.82 22.20 9.58
CA GLY A 130 12.88 23.10 8.42
C GLY A 130 13.14 22.37 7.09
N VAL A 131 12.90 21.07 7.03
CA VAL A 131 13.01 20.26 5.81
C VAL A 131 11.69 20.37 5.06
N PRO A 132 11.67 20.82 3.79
CA PRO A 132 10.43 20.90 3.02
C PRO A 132 9.82 19.49 2.86
N PRO A 133 8.48 19.36 2.82
CA PRO A 133 7.83 18.07 2.64
C PRO A 133 8.37 17.41 1.37
N ALA A 134 8.75 16.14 1.48
CA ALA A 134 9.17 15.36 0.31
C ALA A 134 8.04 15.43 -0.73
N PRO A 135 8.34 15.74 -2.01
CA PRO A 135 7.31 15.74 -3.04
C PRO A 135 6.67 14.35 -3.10
N PRO A 136 5.35 14.27 -3.38
CA PRO A 136 4.67 12.97 -3.52
C PRO A 136 5.43 12.11 -4.52
N PRO A 137 5.55 10.78 -4.30
CA PRO A 137 6.24 9.91 -5.22
C PRO A 137 5.56 10.03 -6.59
N VAL A 138 6.27 10.62 -7.54
CA VAL A 138 5.81 10.75 -8.93
C VAL A 138 5.68 9.35 -9.52
N PRO A 139 4.50 8.96 -10.04
CA PRO A 139 4.36 7.69 -10.73
C PRO A 139 5.08 7.79 -12.07
N GLY A 140 6.21 7.08 -12.19
CA GLY A 140 6.93 6.88 -13.45
C GLY A 140 8.09 7.87 -13.65
N GLY A 141 9.31 7.43 -13.32
CA GLY A 141 10.49 8.23 -13.59
C GLY A 141 11.79 7.75 -12.97
N TYR A 142 12.07 6.44 -12.92
CA TYR A 142 13.45 5.96 -12.78
C TYR A 142 14.15 6.18 -14.13
N GLY A 143 14.42 7.45 -14.42
CA GLY A 143 15.28 7.90 -15.50
C GLY A 143 16.62 8.28 -14.91
N ASP A 144 17.56 7.33 -15.00
CA ASP A 144 19.00 7.53 -15.15
C ASP A 144 19.52 8.94 -14.82
N THR A 145 20.05 9.13 -13.60
CA THR A 145 21.01 10.22 -13.37
C THR A 145 22.41 9.62 -13.38
N ARG A 146 22.91 9.40 -14.60
CA ARG A 146 24.33 9.33 -14.91
C ARG A 146 25.09 10.40 -14.12
N VAL A 147 26.03 9.94 -13.29
CA VAL A 147 26.94 10.79 -12.53
C VAL A 147 27.84 11.53 -13.53
N GLU A 148 27.48 12.76 -13.90
CA GLU A 148 28.38 13.64 -14.67
C GLU A 148 29.41 14.24 -13.71
N GLY A 149 30.65 13.78 -13.89
CA GLY A 149 31.81 14.22 -13.13
C GLY A 149 32.09 15.71 -13.34
N TYR A 150 32.16 16.44 -12.23
CA TYR A 150 32.70 17.80 -12.21
C TYR A 150 34.22 17.74 -12.33
N GLY A 151 34.72 18.17 -13.49
CA GLY A 151 36.09 18.64 -13.64
C GLY A 151 36.24 20.03 -13.02
N ALA A 152 37.27 20.21 -12.19
CA ALA A 152 37.78 21.53 -11.81
C ALA A 152 39.25 21.60 -12.21
N GLY A 153 39.51 22.35 -13.28
CA GLY A 153 40.85 22.66 -13.77
C GLY A 153 41.58 23.59 -12.79
N ALA A 154 42.82 23.25 -12.49
CA ALA A 154 43.75 24.15 -11.81
C ALA A 154 44.31 25.20 -12.80
N PRO A 155 44.36 26.49 -12.45
CA PRO A 155 44.97 27.51 -13.29
C PRO A 155 46.52 27.49 -13.18
N PRO A 156 47.26 27.91 -14.22
CA PRO A 156 48.71 28.03 -14.17
C PRO A 156 49.14 29.29 -13.39
N ALA A 157 50.25 29.18 -12.65
CA ALA A 157 50.89 30.29 -11.95
C ALA A 157 51.70 31.17 -12.92
N PRO A 158 51.70 32.52 -12.78
CA PRO A 158 52.53 33.42 -13.59
C PRO A 158 53.75 33.96 -12.82
N PRO A 159 54.58 34.77 -13.50
CA PRO A 159 55.78 34.38 -14.24
C PRO A 159 57.03 34.11 -13.37
#